data_AF-A0A9X6TN48-F1
#
_entry.id   AF-A0A9X6TN48-F1
#
_cell.length_a   1.000
_cell.length_b   1.000
_cell.length_c   1.000
_cell.angle_alpha   90.00
_cell.angle_beta   90.00
_cell.angle_gamma   90.00
#
_symmetry.space_group_name_H-M   'P 1'
#
loop_
_entity.id
_entity.type
_entity.pdbx_description
1 polymer ?
#
loop_
_entity_poly.entity_id
_entity_poly.type
_entity_poly.pdbx_seq_one_letter_code
_entity_poly.pdbx_strand_id
1 'polypeptide(L)' 'MSIEQKSNKEKLRRLLKELLVRSQKDVRVREFLDDFKEFLSKENQSNEDFKDGLNRLQQKHFPNFEEGESRK' A
#
# COMPACT_ATOMS: atom_id res chain seq x y z
N MET A 1 22.46 -8.57 8.72
CA MET A 1 21.37 -8.24 7.75
C MET A 1 21.75 -8.80 6.39
N SER A 2 21.03 -9.80 5.89
CA SER A 2 21.32 -10.50 4.62
C SER A 2 21.18 -9.57 3.40
N ILE A 3 21.90 -9.88 2.32
CA ILE A 3 21.89 -9.12 1.06
C ILE A 3 20.47 -9.01 0.48
N GLU A 4 19.68 -10.08 0.58
CA GLU A 4 18.27 -10.13 0.16
C GLU A 4 17.38 -9.14 0.94
N GLN A 5 17.62 -8.97 2.24
CA GLN A 5 16.89 -8.04 3.10
C GLN A 5 17.19 -6.58 2.74
N LYS A 6 18.44 -6.28 2.36
CA LYS A 6 18.81 -4.95 1.84
C LYS A 6 18.14 -4.66 0.49
N SER A 7 18.12 -5.65 -0.41
CA SER A 7 17.46 -5.54 -1.72
C SER A 7 15.95 -5.28 -1.61
N ASN A 8 15.27 -6.00 -0.70
CA ASN A 8 13.83 -5.83 -0.48
C ASN A 8 13.48 -4.44 0.08
N LYS A 9 14.32 -3.90 0.98
CA LYS A 9 14.13 -2.53 1.52
C LYS A 9 14.27 -1.46 0.44
N GLU A 10 15.21 -1.61 -0.49
CA GLU A 10 15.38 -0.65 -1.59
C GLU A 10 14.24 -0.73 -2.61
N LYS A 11 13.78 -1.95 -2.96
CA LYS A 11 12.61 -2.15 -3.81
C LYS A 11 11.36 -1.51 -3.21
N LEU A 12 11.10 -1.76 -1.91
CA LEU A 12 9.97 -1.16 -1.21
C LEU A 12 10.05 0.38 -1.23
N ARG A 13 11.24 0.95 -0.98
CA ARG A 13 11.42 2.41 -1.04
C ARG A 13 11.13 2.99 -2.41
N ARG A 14 11.47 2.29 -3.50
CA ARG A 14 11.16 2.74 -4.87
C ARG A 14 9.65 2.71 -5.12
N LEU A 15 8.98 1.61 -4.77
CA LEU A 15 7.53 1.47 -4.91
C LEU A 15 6.76 2.54 -4.13
N LEU A 16 7.17 2.83 -2.89
CA LEU A 16 6.57 3.90 -2.09
C LEU A 16 6.75 5.28 -2.75
N LYS A 17 7.91 5.56 -3.35
CA LYS A 17 8.13 6.81 -4.09
C LYS A 17 7.22 6.92 -5.31
N GLU A 18 7.07 5.84 -6.06
CA GLU A 18 6.18 5.81 -7.24
C GLU A 18 4.72 6.03 -6.84
N LEU A 19 4.27 5.41 -5.76
CA LEU A 19 2.93 5.62 -5.19
C LEU A 19 2.73 7.07 -4.72
N LEU A 20 3.71 7.67 -4.05
CA LEU A 20 3.65 9.08 -3.65
C LEU A 20 3.52 10.01 -4.86
N VAL A 21 4.29 9.78 -5.91
CA VAL A 21 4.16 10.57 -7.15
C VAL A 21 2.77 10.39 -7.78
N ARG A 22 2.25 9.16 -7.81
CA ARG A 22 0.92 8.86 -8.36
C ARG A 22 -0.20 9.50 -7.55
N SER A 23 -0.07 9.54 -6.22
CA SER A 23 -1.04 10.17 -5.32
C SER A 23 -1.24 11.68 -5.54
N GLN A 24 -0.26 12.36 -6.16
CA GLN A 24 -0.40 13.77 -6.51
C GLN A 24 -1.41 13.99 -7.65
N LYS A 25 -1.64 12.96 -8.48
CA LYS A 25 -2.50 13.02 -9.67
C LYS A 25 -3.76 12.17 -9.54
N ASP A 26 -3.73 11.12 -8.71
CA ASP A 26 -4.85 10.21 -8.48
C ASP A 26 -5.33 10.32 -7.02
N VAL A 27 -6.52 10.91 -6.85
CA VAL A 27 -7.15 11.11 -5.54
C VAL A 27 -7.41 9.77 -4.84
N ARG A 28 -7.73 8.70 -5.57
CA ARG A 28 -7.99 7.38 -4.99
C ARG A 28 -6.74 6.78 -4.37
N VAL A 29 -5.59 6.97 -5.05
CA VAL A 29 -4.28 6.54 -4.52
C VAL A 29 -3.91 7.35 -3.27
N ARG A 30 -4.21 8.65 -3.24
CA ARG A 30 -3.98 9.48 -2.05
C ARG A 30 -4.81 9.02 -0.86
N GLU A 31 -6.11 8.83 -1.06
CA GLU A 31 -7.03 8.34 -0.02
C GLU A 31 -6.62 6.95 0.49
N PHE A 32 -6.19 6.06 -0.42
CA PHE A 32 -5.63 4.76 -0.03
C PHE A 32 -4.38 4.91 0.86
N LEU A 33 -3.46 5.81 0.53
CA LEU A 33 -2.25 6.03 1.33
C LEU A 33 -2.54 6.66 2.69
N ASP A 34 -3.53 7.54 2.77
CA ASP A 34 -3.97 8.14 4.04
C ASP A 34 -4.59 7.07 4.95
N ASP A 35 -5.50 6.25 4.41
CA ASP A 35 -6.12 5.15 5.15
C ASP A 35 -5.12 4.04 5.52
N PHE A 36 -4.16 3.74 4.64
CA PHE A 36 -3.07 2.80 4.92
C PHE A 36 -2.15 3.31 6.04
N LYS A 37 -1.85 4.62 6.06
CA LYS A 37 -1.09 5.23 7.15
C LYS A 37 -1.85 5.15 8.48
N GLU A 38 -3.16 5.39 8.46
CA GLU A 38 -4.02 5.24 9.64
C GLU A 38 -4.04 3.80 10.14
N PHE A 39 -4.19 2.82 9.24
CA PHE A 39 -4.13 1.39 9.55
C PHE A 39 -2.81 1.00 10.22
N LEU A 40 -1.66 1.36 9.62
CA LEU A 40 -0.34 1.11 10.20
C LEU A 40 -0.15 1.77 11.57
N SER A 41 -0.77 2.93 11.79
CA SER A 41 -0.70 3.64 13.08
C SER A 41 -1.54 2.94 14.16
N LYS A 42 -2.63 2.27 13.76
CA LYS A 42 -3.54 1.52 14.64
C LYS A 42 -3.12 0.07 14.87
N GLU A 43 -2.35 -0.53 13.97
CA GLU A 43 -1.90 -1.93 14.08
C GLU A 43 -0.98 -2.23 15.27
N ASN A 44 -0.42 -1.21 15.94
CA ASN A 44 0.19 -1.41 17.25
C ASN A 44 -0.83 -1.76 18.36
N GLN A 45 -2.14 -1.82 18.05
CA GLN A 45 -3.22 -2.04 19.02
C GLN A 45 -4.19 -3.19 18.68
N SER A 46 -4.15 -3.76 17.47
CA SER A 46 -5.15 -4.75 17.03
C SER A 46 -4.49 -6.06 16.59
N ASN A 47 -5.04 -7.19 17.04
CA ASN A 47 -4.70 -8.56 16.61
C ASN A 47 -5.16 -8.87 15.17
N GLU A 48 -5.45 -7.86 14.35
CA GLU A 48 -5.84 -8.05 12.97
C GLU A 48 -4.59 -8.39 12.15
N ASP A 49 -4.62 -9.50 11.41
CA ASP A 49 -3.53 -9.87 10.52
C ASP A 49 -3.35 -8.76 9.47
N PHE A 50 -2.13 -8.24 9.36
CA PHE A 50 -1.72 -7.22 8.37
C PHE A 50 -2.29 -7.46 6.96
N LYS A 51 -2.33 -8.74 6.55
CA LYS A 51 -2.86 -9.15 5.25
C LYS A 51 -4.35 -8.89 5.10
N ASP A 52 -5.14 -9.12 6.13
CA ASP A 52 -6.59 -8.93 6.09
C ASP A 52 -6.93 -7.44 6.11
N GLY A 53 -6.22 -6.66 6.93
CA GLY A 53 -6.35 -5.20 6.94
C GLY A 53 -5.97 -4.57 5.59
N LEU A 54 -4.85 -5.01 5.00
CA LEU A 54 -4.43 -4.57 3.67
C LEU A 54 -5.44 -4.96 2.58
N ASN A 55 -6.01 -6.18 2.62
CA ASN A 55 -7.03 -6.60 1.67
C ASN A 55 -8.29 -5.74 1.77
N ARG A 56 -8.75 -5.40 2.98
CA ARG A 56 -9.89 -4.49 3.18
C ARG A 56 -9.63 -3.10 2.61
N LEU A 57 -8.44 -2.55 2.82
CA LEU A 57 -8.05 -1.27 2.23
C LEU A 57 -8.03 -1.34 0.70
N GLN A 58 -7.47 -2.42 0.14
CA GLN A 58 -7.48 -2.63 -1.31
C GLN A 58 -8.93 -2.68 -1.84
N GLN A 59 -9.82 -3.47 -1.22
CA GLN A 59 -11.22 -3.56 -1.64
C GLN A 59 -11.97 -2.23 -1.51
N LYS A 60 -11.64 -1.41 -0.50
CA LYS A 60 -12.26 -0.10 -0.29
C LYS A 60 -11.91 0.90 -1.40
N HIS A 61 -10.65 1.00 -1.79
CA HIS A 61 -10.18 2.01 -2.76
C HIS A 61 -10.09 1.48 -4.19
N PHE A 62 -9.95 0.16 -4.34
CA PHE A 62 -9.81 -0.56 -5.61
C PHE A 62 -10.70 -1.83 -5.61
N PRO A 63 -12.03 -1.69 -5.58
CA PRO A 63 -12.95 -2.83 -5.50
C PRO A 63 -12.89 -3.78 -6.71
N ASN A 64 -12.45 -3.26 -7.87
CA ASN A 64 -12.24 -4.03 -9.10
C ASN A 64 -10.75 -4.19 -9.41
N PHE A 65 -9.90 -4.31 -8.38
CA PHE A 65 -8.47 -4.59 -8.56
C PHE A 65 -8.26 -6.02 -9.09
N GLU A 66 -8.70 -6.27 -10.32
CA GLU A 66 -8.19 -7.35 -11.13
C GLU A 66 -6.79 -6.96 -11.60
N GLU A 67 -5.91 -7.95 -11.69
CA GLU A 67 -4.53 -7.86 -12.18
C GLU A 67 -4.53 -7.39 -13.65
N GLY A 68 -4.83 -6.11 -13.90
CA GLY A 68 -5.19 -5.62 -15.22
C GLY A 68 -5.55 -4.12 -15.30
N GLU A 69 -6.04 -3.49 -14.22
CA GLU A 69 -6.37 -2.05 -14.23
C GLU A 69 -5.14 -1.11 -14.35
N SER A 70 -3.92 -1.64 -14.27
CA SER A 70 -2.69 -0.87 -14.50
C SER A 70 -2.29 -0.73 -15.98
N ARG A 71 -3.09 -1.26 -16.92
CA ARG A 71 -2.88 -1.14 -18.37
C ARG A 71 -4.05 -0.42 -19.06
N LYS A 72 -4.28 0.85 -18.76
CA LYS A 72 -4.94 1.78 -19.68
C LYS A 72 -4.28 3.15 -19.61
#